data_AF-S3J834-F1
#
_entry.id   AF-S3J834-F1
#
_cell.length_a   1.000
_cell.length_b   1.000
_cell.length_c   1.000
_cell.angle_alpha   90.00
_cell.angle_beta   90.00
_cell.angle_gamma   90.00
#
_symmetry.space_group_name_H-M   'P 1'
#
loop_
_entity.id
_entity.type
_entity.pdbx_description
1 polymer ?
#
loop_
_entity_poly.entity_id
_entity_poly.type
_entity_poly.pdbx_seq_one_letter_code
_entity_poly.pdbx_strand_id
1 'polypeptide(L)'
;MTVELAGIQLKRVHQISTIEQAALVYHRIPGREGNLVQNLGRDSVQLQIEGIFYGATAKGDLEKLREVYKKRQPVDFLAEITGQAYFGQVILDQFQVDQSAQYPDQFSYSLIVSEYAVPLKSAAIATDLSGVNADIMTEAQSFMDIATLPDLLGSVPEINNPIEPLSNALADVQKATKTLSTATAGLKTLFGIF
;
A
#
# COMPACT_ATOMS: atom_id res chain seq x y z
N MET A 1 46.18 -6.42 -0.12
CA MET A 1 44.71 -6.32 -0.22
C MET A 1 44.36 -4.85 -0.22
N THR A 2 43.72 -4.39 -1.28
CA THR A 2 43.23 -3.02 -1.45
C THR A 2 41.73 -3.04 -1.24
N VAL A 3 41.26 -2.18 -0.34
CA VAL A 3 39.84 -1.96 -0.10
C VAL A 3 39.57 -0.47 -0.20
N GLU A 4 38.50 -0.12 -0.87
CA GLU A 4 38.02 1.24 -1.03
C GLU A 4 36.54 1.30 -0.66
N LEU A 5 36.20 2.28 0.17
CA LEU A 5 34.85 2.50 0.65
C LEU A 5 34.52 3.98 0.52
N ALA A 6 33.49 4.33 -0.25
CA ALA A 6 33.08 5.71 -0.49
C ALA A 6 34.22 6.62 -1.02
N GLY A 7 35.11 6.08 -1.87
CA GLY A 7 36.29 6.81 -2.37
C GLY A 7 37.47 6.88 -1.39
N ILE A 8 37.36 6.26 -0.21
CA ILE A 8 38.40 6.24 0.83
C ILE A 8 39.16 4.93 0.74
N GLN A 9 40.47 5.02 0.48
CA GLN A 9 41.33 3.85 0.39
C GLN A 9 41.79 3.38 1.78
N LEU A 10 41.44 2.15 2.14
CA LEU A 10 41.81 1.49 3.39
C LEU A 10 43.14 0.74 3.20
N LYS A 11 44.25 1.41 3.55
CA LYS A 11 45.62 0.95 3.19
C LYS A 11 46.20 -0.16 4.05
N ARG A 12 45.57 -0.53 5.17
CA ARG A 12 46.04 -1.57 6.11
C ARG A 12 44.90 -2.41 6.69
N VAL A 13 44.10 -2.97 5.80
CA VAL A 13 43.14 -4.02 6.15
C VAL A 13 43.93 -5.31 6.38
N HIS A 14 43.74 -5.94 7.54
CA HIS A 14 44.41 -7.21 7.88
C HIS A 14 43.43 -8.39 7.89
N GLN A 15 42.13 -8.14 8.03
CA GLN A 15 41.11 -9.18 7.98
C GLN A 15 39.88 -8.69 7.22
N ILE A 16 39.39 -9.54 6.31
CA ILE A 16 38.06 -9.44 5.72
C ILE A 16 37.41 -10.81 5.88
N SER A 17 36.21 -10.83 6.44
CA SER A 17 35.39 -12.04 6.52
C SER A 17 34.01 -11.76 5.95
N THR A 18 33.55 -12.67 5.10
CA THR A 18 32.20 -12.65 4.56
C THR A 18 31.29 -13.47 5.46
N ILE A 19 30.19 -12.88 5.88
CA ILE A 19 29.14 -13.51 6.68
C ILE A 19 27.92 -13.65 5.77
N GLU A 20 27.62 -14.90 5.41
CA GLU A 20 26.46 -15.25 4.60
C GLU A 20 25.53 -16.11 5.45
N GLN A 21 24.26 -15.72 5.52
CA GLN A 21 23.27 -16.40 6.35
C GLN A 21 21.97 -16.62 5.58
N ALA A 22 21.38 -17.80 5.79
CA ALA A 22 20.04 -18.10 5.32
C ALA A 22 19.01 -17.48 6.26
N ALA A 23 18.00 -16.84 5.69
CA ALA A 23 16.93 -16.19 6.45
C ALA A 23 15.90 -17.26 6.89
N LEU A 24 16.14 -17.93 8.01
CA LEU A 24 15.29 -19.00 8.52
C LEU A 24 14.53 -18.58 9.77
N VAL A 25 13.19 -18.71 9.75
CA VAL A 25 12.34 -18.49 10.92
C VAL A 25 11.83 -19.82 11.45
N TYR A 26 12.03 -20.05 12.74
CA TYR A 26 11.65 -21.29 13.41
C TYR A 26 10.40 -21.06 14.27
N HIS A 27 9.30 -21.70 13.90
CA HIS A 27 8.05 -21.66 14.65
C HIS A 27 7.89 -22.95 15.48
N ARG A 28 7.75 -22.78 16.80
CA ARG A 28 7.42 -23.87 17.71
C ARG A 28 5.91 -24.10 17.67
N ILE A 29 5.49 -25.34 17.40
CA ILE A 29 4.08 -25.72 17.41
C ILE A 29 3.80 -26.51 18.68
N PRO A 30 2.94 -26.02 19.59
CA PRO A 30 2.56 -26.76 20.79
C PRO A 30 2.02 -28.16 20.45
N GLY A 31 2.49 -29.18 21.17
CA GLY A 31 2.04 -30.57 20.99
C GLY A 31 2.68 -31.32 19.81
N ARG A 32 3.66 -30.75 19.11
CA ARG A 32 4.49 -31.44 18.12
C ARG A 32 5.96 -31.46 18.50
N GLU A 33 6.61 -32.57 18.21
CA GLU A 33 8.07 -32.68 18.29
C GLU A 33 8.69 -32.03 17.05
N GLY A 34 9.62 -31.11 17.25
CA GLY A 34 10.28 -30.34 16.20
C GLY A 34 9.70 -28.93 15.96
N ASN A 35 10.36 -28.18 15.07
CA ASN A 35 9.98 -26.82 14.69
C ASN A 35 9.53 -26.79 13.22
N LEU A 36 8.51 -25.99 12.91
CA LEU A 36 8.23 -25.60 11.54
C LEU A 36 9.25 -24.54 11.11
N VAL A 37 10.00 -24.83 10.05
CA VAL A 37 11.00 -23.90 9.51
C VAL A 37 10.43 -23.20 8.29
N GLN A 38 10.34 -21.88 8.34
CA GLN A 38 10.02 -21.04 7.18
C GLN A 38 11.31 -20.47 6.60
N ASN A 39 11.55 -20.74 5.32
CA ASN A 39 12.67 -20.16 4.58
C ASN A 39 12.23 -18.85 3.93
N LEU A 40 12.80 -17.73 4.38
CA LEU A 40 12.57 -16.38 3.85
C LEU A 40 13.58 -16.00 2.75
N GLY A 41 14.46 -16.93 2.37
CA GLY A 41 15.49 -16.73 1.35
C GLY A 41 16.86 -16.52 1.98
N ARG A 42 17.52 -15.43 1.58
CA ARG A 42 18.90 -15.10 1.97
C ARG A 42 18.92 -13.73 2.62
N ASP A 43 19.62 -13.61 3.75
CA ASP A 43 19.90 -12.30 4.34
C ASP A 43 20.88 -11.51 3.45
N SER A 44 20.96 -10.20 3.64
CA SER A 44 22.01 -9.39 2.98
C SER A 44 23.39 -9.94 3.36
N VAL A 45 24.30 -10.04 2.38
CA VAL A 45 25.69 -10.41 2.67
C VAL A 45 26.30 -9.33 3.55
N GLN A 46 26.92 -9.74 4.65
CA GLN A 46 27.69 -8.84 5.49
C GLN A 46 29.17 -9.11 5.31
N LEU A 47 29.97 -8.04 5.28
CA LEU A 47 31.42 -8.12 5.32
C LEU A 47 31.89 -7.47 6.61
N GLN A 48 32.67 -8.21 7.38
CA GLN A 48 33.42 -7.66 8.51
C GLN A 48 34.82 -7.32 8.03
N ILE A 49 35.23 -6.06 8.21
CA ILE A 49 36.49 -5.52 7.74
C ILE A 49 37.25 -4.96 8.95
N GLU A 50 38.44 -5.48 9.19
CA GLU A 50 39.30 -5.04 10.28
C GLU A 50 40.62 -4.51 9.74
N GLY A 51 41.02 -3.37 10.27
CA GLY A 51 42.20 -2.67 9.80
C GLY A 51 42.75 -1.69 10.81
N ILE A 52 43.83 -1.04 10.40
CA ILE A 52 44.46 0.01 11.19
C ILE A 52 44.68 1.28 10.35
N PHE A 53 44.45 2.43 10.96
CA PHE A 53 44.97 3.70 10.47
C PHE A 53 46.21 4.06 11.29
N TYR A 54 47.26 4.49 10.60
CA TYR A 54 48.55 4.81 11.23
C TYR A 54 49.21 6.01 10.56
N GLY A 55 49.87 6.84 11.36
CA GLY A 55 50.65 8.00 10.91
C GLY A 55 49.86 9.31 10.94
N ALA A 56 50.47 10.38 10.42
CA ALA A 56 49.97 11.74 10.57
C ALA A 56 48.57 11.99 9.97
N THR A 57 48.18 11.23 8.94
CA THR A 57 46.85 11.37 8.30
C THR A 57 45.77 10.52 8.96
N ALA A 58 46.13 9.62 9.89
CA ALA A 58 45.23 8.61 10.44
C ALA A 58 43.94 9.20 11.02
N LYS A 59 44.06 10.30 11.79
CA LYS A 59 42.91 10.98 12.41
C LYS A 59 41.97 11.59 11.36
N GLY A 60 42.53 12.13 10.27
CA GLY A 60 41.73 12.73 9.20
C GLY A 60 40.98 11.67 8.39
N ASP A 61 41.64 10.55 8.09
CA ASP A 61 41.02 9.45 7.35
C ASP A 61 39.92 8.75 8.19
N LEU A 62 40.14 8.63 9.50
CA LEU A 62 39.14 8.16 10.45
C LEU A 62 37.89 9.07 10.47
N GLU A 63 38.07 10.40 10.46
CA GLU A 63 36.93 11.32 10.49
C GLU A 63 36.11 11.25 9.20
N LYS A 64 36.76 11.12 8.03
CA LYS A 64 36.05 10.89 6.76
C LYS A 64 35.20 9.62 6.81
N LEU A 65 35.75 8.53 7.33
CA LEU A 65 35.01 7.28 7.48
C LEU A 65 33.84 7.42 8.46
N ARG A 66 34.03 8.19 9.53
CA ARG A 66 32.98 8.53 10.49
C ARG A 66 31.87 9.37 9.86
N GLU A 67 32.19 10.31 8.97
CA GLU A 67 31.20 11.09 8.22
C GLU A 67 30.37 10.20 7.28
N VAL A 68 31.00 9.25 6.60
CA VAL A 68 30.32 8.25 5.77
C VAL A 68 29.35 7.43 6.63
N TYR A 69 29.80 6.92 7.77
CA TYR A 69 28.95 6.19 8.71
C TYR A 69 27.74 7.01 9.18
N LYS A 70 27.95 8.29 9.53
CA LYS A 70 26.87 9.19 10.00
C LYS A 70 25.79 9.43 8.95
N LYS A 71 26.13 9.41 7.65
CA LYS A 71 25.15 9.62 6.56
C LYS A 71 24.17 8.46 6.41
N ARG A 72 24.56 7.23 6.77
CA ARG A 72 23.74 6.01 6.63
C ARG A 72 23.15 5.84 5.23
N GLN A 73 23.91 6.21 4.21
CA GLN A 73 23.52 6.07 2.80
C GLN A 73 24.30 4.94 2.15
N PRO A 74 23.74 4.29 1.12
CA PRO A 74 24.49 3.35 0.30
C PRO A 74 25.71 4.04 -0.30
N VAL A 75 26.86 3.40 -0.19
CA VAL A 75 28.12 3.87 -0.76
C VAL A 75 28.77 2.78 -1.60
N ASP A 76 29.57 3.21 -2.57
CA ASP A 76 30.33 2.29 -3.39
C ASP A 76 31.42 1.60 -2.57
N PHE A 77 31.51 0.29 -2.73
CA PHE A 77 32.50 -0.56 -2.11
C PHE A 77 33.26 -1.32 -3.18
N LEU A 78 34.58 -1.24 -3.11
CA LEU A 78 35.51 -1.97 -3.96
C LEU A 78 36.50 -2.72 -3.09
N ALA A 79 36.64 -4.02 -3.31
CA ALA A 79 37.64 -4.82 -2.64
C ALA A 79 38.29 -5.82 -3.59
N GLU A 80 39.60 -5.98 -3.49
CA GLU A 80 40.31 -7.09 -4.13
C GLU A 80 40.49 -8.22 -3.11
N ILE A 81 39.63 -9.24 -3.22
CA ILE A 81 39.64 -10.41 -2.33
C ILE A 81 40.11 -11.61 -3.15
N THR A 82 41.25 -12.20 -2.78
CA THR A 82 41.80 -13.41 -3.42
C THR A 82 41.97 -13.27 -4.96
N GLY A 83 42.36 -12.08 -5.42
CA GLY A 83 42.56 -11.79 -6.86
C GLY A 83 41.28 -11.60 -7.68
N GLN A 84 40.11 -11.57 -7.03
CA GLN A 84 38.85 -11.16 -7.64
C GLN A 84 38.46 -9.75 -7.16
N ALA A 85 38.06 -8.90 -8.09
CA ALA A 85 37.51 -7.59 -7.78
C ALA A 85 36.03 -7.72 -7.43
N TYR A 86 35.68 -7.34 -6.21
CA TYR A 86 34.30 -7.22 -5.74
C TYR A 86 33.87 -5.76 -5.83
N PHE A 87 32.76 -5.51 -6.51
CA PHE A 87 32.15 -4.18 -6.67
C PHE A 87 30.66 -4.25 -6.32
N GLY A 88 30.20 -3.36 -5.45
CA GLY A 88 28.78 -3.26 -5.09
C GLY A 88 28.48 -2.03 -4.25
N GLN A 89 27.18 -1.78 -4.03
CA GLN A 89 26.74 -0.78 -3.06
C GLN A 89 26.53 -1.45 -1.70
N VAL A 90 27.06 -0.84 -0.66
CA VAL A 90 26.94 -1.31 0.72
C VAL A 90 26.49 -0.20 1.63
N ILE A 91 25.87 -0.59 2.74
CA ILE A 91 25.59 0.30 3.86
C ILE A 91 26.55 -0.03 4.99
N LEU A 92 27.01 1.00 5.69
CA LEU A 92 27.88 0.86 6.85
C LEU A 92 27.01 0.69 8.10
N ASP A 93 26.89 -0.56 8.57
CA ASP A 93 26.00 -0.94 9.66
C ASP A 93 26.63 -0.65 11.03
N GLN A 94 27.88 -1.07 11.18
CA GLN A 94 28.63 -0.89 12.42
C GLN A 94 30.00 -0.31 12.16
N PHE A 95 30.39 0.63 13.02
CA PHE A 95 31.71 1.23 13.03
C PHE A 95 32.24 1.27 14.46
N GLN A 96 33.29 0.50 14.72
CA GLN A 96 34.02 0.49 15.98
C GLN A 96 35.44 1.01 15.75
N VAL A 97 35.93 1.80 16.71
CA VAL A 97 37.30 2.33 16.69
C VAL A 97 37.89 2.18 18.07
N ASP A 98 39.07 1.58 18.12
CA ASP A 98 39.84 1.36 19.34
C ASP A 98 41.21 2.03 19.21
N GLN A 99 41.61 2.78 20.24
CA GLN A 99 42.93 3.39 20.32
C GLN A 99 43.62 2.87 21.58
N SER A 100 44.79 2.26 21.40
CA SER A 100 45.61 1.79 22.53
C SER A 100 46.51 2.91 23.02
N ALA A 101 46.61 3.08 24.35
CA ALA A 101 47.55 4.02 24.96
C ALA A 101 49.02 3.68 24.67
N GLN A 102 49.32 2.42 24.32
CA GLN A 102 50.66 1.97 23.96
C GLN A 102 51.09 2.49 22.58
N TYR A 103 50.13 2.78 21.70
CA TYR A 103 50.36 3.26 20.33
C TYR A 103 49.40 4.42 20.01
N PRO A 104 49.69 5.64 20.51
CA PRO A 104 48.79 6.78 20.37
C PRO A 104 48.57 7.19 18.91
N ASP A 105 49.51 6.89 18.01
CA ASP A 105 49.40 7.20 16.58
C ASP A 105 48.73 6.10 15.75
N GLN A 106 48.16 5.09 16.42
CA GLN A 106 47.47 3.96 15.79
C GLN A 106 46.02 3.88 16.23
N PHE A 107 45.13 3.76 15.25
CA PHE A 107 43.70 3.51 15.47
C PHE A 107 43.33 2.20 14.80
N SER A 108 42.90 1.23 15.59
CA SER A 108 42.28 0.01 15.08
C SER A 108 40.82 0.28 14.79
N TYR A 109 40.31 -0.24 13.68
CA TYR A 109 38.89 -0.14 13.35
C TYR A 109 38.33 -1.51 12.98
N SER A 110 37.05 -1.69 13.29
CA SER A 110 36.23 -2.80 12.82
C SER A 110 34.95 -2.25 12.21
N LEU A 111 34.65 -2.70 11.00
CA LEU A 111 33.49 -2.28 10.21
C LEU A 111 32.64 -3.50 9.92
N ILE A 112 31.32 -3.35 10.03
CA ILE A 112 30.37 -4.27 9.40
C ILE A 112 29.69 -3.50 8.29
N VAL A 113 29.86 -3.97 7.05
CA VAL A 113 29.17 -3.43 5.88
C VAL A 113 28.20 -4.47 5.35
N SER A 114 26.99 -4.05 5.00
CA SER A 114 25.94 -4.92 4.49
C SER A 114 25.60 -4.57 3.05
N GLU A 115 25.37 -5.60 2.24
CA GLU A 115 24.90 -5.46 0.85
C GLU A 115 23.62 -4.61 0.81
N TYR A 116 23.65 -3.55 -0.01
CA TYR A 116 22.47 -2.73 -0.23
C TYR A 116 21.55 -3.39 -1.26
N ALA A 117 20.41 -3.88 -0.79
CA ALA A 117 19.32 -4.30 -1.65
C ALA A 117 18.38 -3.12 -1.93
N VAL A 118 18.17 -2.80 -3.21
CA VAL A 118 17.18 -1.78 -3.61
C VAL A 118 15.80 -2.24 -3.12
N PRO A 119 15.06 -1.42 -2.37
CA PRO A 119 13.72 -1.76 -1.97
C PRO A 119 12.90 -2.09 -3.22
N LEU A 120 12.24 -3.25 -3.23
CA LEU A 120 11.27 -3.54 -4.29
C LEU A 120 10.24 -2.42 -4.24
N LYS A 121 10.25 -1.55 -5.25
CA LYS A 121 9.21 -0.52 -5.41
C LYS A 121 7.89 -1.28 -5.40
N SER A 122 6.97 -0.93 -4.49
CA SER A 122 5.70 -1.62 -4.25
C SER A 122 4.71 -1.57 -5.43
N ALA A 123 5.17 -1.71 -6.67
CA ALA A 123 4.38 -1.75 -7.89
C ALA A 123 3.31 -2.86 -7.83
N ALA A 124 3.57 -3.95 -7.10
CA ALA A 124 2.62 -5.04 -6.95
C ALA A 124 1.38 -4.68 -6.09
N ILE A 125 1.48 -3.75 -5.13
CA ILE A 125 0.33 -3.37 -4.27
C ILE A 125 -0.48 -2.23 -4.90
N ALA A 126 0.16 -1.37 -5.69
CA ALA A 126 -0.53 -0.27 -6.37
C ALA A 126 -1.50 -0.74 -7.48
N THR A 127 -1.26 -1.93 -8.05
CA THR A 127 -2.06 -2.44 -9.18
C THR A 127 -3.37 -3.11 -8.71
N ASP A 128 -3.43 -3.57 -7.46
CA ASP A 128 -4.60 -4.28 -6.90
C ASP A 128 -5.66 -3.32 -6.34
N LEU A 129 -5.24 -2.16 -5.84
CA LEU A 129 -6.15 -1.18 -5.24
C LEU A 129 -6.89 -0.30 -6.27
N SER A 130 -6.42 -0.23 -7.52
CA SER A 130 -7.11 0.53 -8.57
C SER A 130 -8.45 -0.09 -8.97
N GLY A 131 -8.58 -1.42 -8.91
CA GLY A 131 -9.84 -2.13 -9.17
C GLY A 131 -10.88 -1.84 -8.09
N VAL A 132 -10.46 -1.92 -6.82
CA VAL A 132 -11.32 -1.63 -5.66
C VAL A 132 -11.93 -0.23 -5.72
N ASN A 133 -11.16 0.77 -6.14
CA ASN A 133 -11.67 2.14 -6.24
C ASN A 133 -12.71 2.30 -7.36
N ALA A 134 -12.56 1.58 -8.47
CA ALA A 134 -13.55 1.58 -9.54
C ALA A 134 -14.85 0.88 -9.12
N ASP A 135 -14.73 -0.28 -8.46
CA ASP A 135 -15.87 -1.06 -8.00
C ASP A 135 -16.71 -0.28 -6.96
N ILE A 136 -16.04 0.41 -6.01
CA ILE A 136 -16.72 1.26 -5.02
C ILE A 136 -17.45 2.42 -5.71
N MET A 137 -16.86 3.04 -6.73
CA MET A 137 -17.52 4.13 -7.46
C MET A 137 -18.74 3.65 -8.25
N THR A 138 -18.65 2.48 -8.89
CA THR A 138 -19.77 1.87 -9.62
C THR A 138 -20.91 1.47 -8.67
N GLU A 139 -20.59 0.91 -7.50
CA GLU A 139 -21.59 0.56 -6.50
C GLU A 139 -22.26 1.79 -5.89
N ALA A 140 -21.49 2.85 -5.60
CA ALA A 140 -22.03 4.12 -5.13
C ALA A 140 -22.96 4.79 -6.15
N GLN A 141 -22.61 4.74 -7.45
CA GLN A 141 -23.49 5.23 -8.53
C GLN A 141 -24.78 4.43 -8.60
N SER A 142 -24.68 3.09 -8.55
CA SER A 142 -25.85 2.21 -8.56
C SER A 142 -26.79 2.49 -7.39
N PHE A 143 -26.24 2.76 -6.20
CA PHE A 143 -27.02 3.13 -5.03
C PHE A 143 -27.71 4.49 -5.20
N MET A 144 -27.02 5.47 -5.78
CA MET A 144 -27.60 6.80 -6.04
C MET A 144 -28.69 6.75 -7.10
N ASP A 145 -28.54 5.92 -8.13
CA ASP A 145 -29.56 5.69 -9.15
C ASP A 145 -30.82 5.08 -8.51
N ILE A 146 -30.65 4.10 -7.61
CA ILE A 146 -31.79 3.51 -6.87
C ILE A 146 -32.45 4.53 -5.94
N ALA A 147 -31.67 5.38 -5.28
CA ALA A 147 -32.20 6.41 -4.40
C ALA A 147 -32.99 7.52 -5.14
N THR A 148 -32.65 7.78 -6.41
CA THR A 148 -33.28 8.81 -7.25
C THR A 148 -34.38 8.28 -8.17
N LEU A 149 -34.53 6.96 -8.31
CA LEU A 149 -35.63 6.30 -9.02
C LEU A 149 -37.04 6.85 -8.66
N PRO A 150 -37.38 7.12 -7.38
CA PRO A 150 -38.69 7.67 -7.03
C PRO A 150 -38.95 9.06 -7.61
N ASP A 151 -37.91 9.86 -7.81
CA ASP A 151 -38.00 11.22 -8.37
C ASP A 151 -38.12 11.17 -9.91
N LEU A 152 -37.53 10.13 -10.53
CA LEU A 152 -37.56 9.85 -11.97
C LEU A 152 -38.87 9.23 -12.45
N LEU A 153 -39.65 8.60 -11.56
CA LEU A 153 -40.99 8.09 -11.88
C LEU A 153 -42.01 9.22 -12.13
N GLY A 154 -41.60 10.49 -12.00
CA GLY A 154 -42.49 11.63 -12.10
C GLY A 154 -43.54 11.59 -11.00
N SER A 155 -44.23 12.71 -10.79
CA SER A 155 -45.39 12.77 -9.90
C SER A 155 -46.34 11.61 -10.18
N VAL A 156 -46.31 10.60 -9.31
CA VAL A 156 -47.28 9.51 -9.27
C VAL A 156 -48.64 10.19 -9.35
N PRO A 157 -49.47 9.92 -10.39
CA PRO A 157 -50.79 10.52 -10.47
C PRO A 157 -51.49 10.29 -9.14
N GLU A 158 -52.10 11.30 -8.54
CA GLU A 158 -52.69 11.21 -7.21
C GLU A 158 -53.70 10.04 -7.15
N ILE A 159 -53.24 8.85 -6.74
CA ILE A 159 -54.08 7.64 -6.61
C ILE A 159 -55.09 7.81 -5.46
N ASN A 160 -54.96 8.90 -4.68
CA ASN A 160 -55.81 9.20 -3.54
C ASN A 160 -57.23 9.63 -3.89
N ASN A 161 -57.53 10.02 -5.15
CA ASN A 161 -58.89 10.38 -5.53
C ASN A 161 -59.34 9.73 -6.85
N PRO A 162 -59.84 8.48 -6.82
CA PRO A 162 -60.31 7.77 -8.02
C PRO A 162 -61.60 8.35 -8.62
N ILE A 163 -62.18 9.39 -8.02
CA ILE A 163 -63.53 9.89 -8.34
C ILE A 163 -63.48 11.01 -9.38
N GLU A 164 -62.38 11.77 -9.47
CA GLU A 164 -62.23 12.89 -10.42
C GLU A 164 -62.34 12.45 -11.89
N PRO A 165 -61.66 11.37 -12.34
CA PRO A 165 -61.78 10.89 -13.71
C PRO A 165 -63.19 10.38 -14.08
N LEU A 166 -63.98 10.01 -13.06
CA LEU A 166 -65.32 9.44 -13.23
C LEU A 166 -66.44 10.49 -13.19
N SER A 167 -66.14 11.75 -12.88
CA SER A 167 -67.18 12.80 -12.73
C SER A 167 -67.91 13.08 -14.04
N ASN A 168 -67.20 13.03 -15.17
CA ASN A 168 -67.78 13.25 -16.50
C ASN A 168 -68.73 12.11 -16.88
N ALA A 169 -68.37 10.86 -16.58
CA ALA A 169 -69.26 9.71 -16.79
C ALA A 169 -70.51 9.78 -15.89
N LEU A 170 -70.37 10.29 -14.67
CA LEU A 170 -71.50 10.49 -13.75
C LEU A 170 -72.46 11.58 -14.24
N ALA A 171 -71.96 12.65 -14.86
CA ALA A 171 -72.76 13.72 -15.43
C ALA A 171 -73.65 13.22 -16.59
N ASP A 172 -73.11 12.35 -17.45
CA ASP A 172 -73.87 11.75 -18.56
C ASP A 172 -74.97 10.79 -18.05
N VAL A 173 -74.66 9.98 -17.03
CA VAL A 173 -75.66 9.12 -16.37
C VAL A 173 -76.77 9.95 -15.72
N GLN A 174 -76.42 11.06 -15.06
CA GLN A 174 -77.40 11.97 -14.46
C GLN A 174 -78.30 12.61 -15.53
N LYS A 175 -77.74 12.98 -16.69
CA LYS A 175 -78.49 13.56 -17.81
C LYS A 175 -79.44 12.54 -18.45
N ALA A 176 -78.99 11.30 -18.63
CA ALA A 176 -79.84 10.21 -19.12
C ALA A 176 -81.00 9.93 -18.16
N THR A 177 -80.73 9.91 -16.85
CA THR A 177 -81.75 9.67 -15.82
C THR A 177 -82.78 10.80 -15.74
N LYS A 178 -82.35 12.07 -15.87
CA LYS A 178 -83.28 13.21 -15.95
C LYS A 178 -84.17 13.15 -17.19
N THR A 179 -83.62 12.75 -18.33
CA THR A 179 -84.40 12.57 -19.57
C THR A 179 -85.46 11.48 -19.41
N LEU A 180 -85.10 10.36 -18.79
CA LEU A 180 -86.05 9.29 -18.49
C LEU A 180 -87.16 9.76 -17.54
N SER A 181 -86.82 10.48 -16.46
CA SER A 181 -87.79 11.07 -15.54
C SER A 181 -88.78 11.99 -16.26
N THR A 182 -88.31 12.84 -17.18
CA THR A 182 -89.17 13.74 -17.94
C THR A 182 -90.09 12.99 -18.91
N ALA A 183 -89.57 11.96 -19.58
CA ALA A 183 -90.37 11.11 -20.46
C ALA A 183 -91.47 10.36 -19.68
N THR A 184 -91.15 9.83 -18.50
CA THR A 184 -92.14 9.16 -17.63
C THR A 184 -93.17 10.15 -17.08
N ALA A 185 -92.79 11.39 -16.74
CA ALA A 185 -93.73 12.44 -16.35
C ALA A 185 -94.67 12.84 -17.50
N GLY A 186 -94.15 12.93 -18.73
CA GLY A 186 -94.96 13.19 -19.93
C GLY A 186 -95.97 12.08 -20.20
N LEU A 187 -95.57 10.81 -20.05
CA LEU A 187 -96.47 9.65 -20.17
C LEU A 187 -97.55 9.65 -19.07
N LYS A 188 -97.19 9.93 -17.81
CA LYS A 188 -98.18 10.09 -16.72
C LYS A 188 -99.22 11.17 -17.03
N THR A 189 -98.79 12.28 -17.62
CA THR A 189 -99.67 13.40 -18.00
C THR A 189 -100.60 13.04 -19.16
N LEU A 190 -100.11 12.29 -20.14
CA LEU A 190 -100.90 11.89 -21.32
C LEU A 190 -101.96 10.84 -20.99
N PHE A 191 -101.68 9.93 -20.05
CA PHE A 191 -102.59 8.85 -19.67
C PHE A 191 -103.39 9.12 -18.39
N GLY A 192 -103.25 10.30 -17.77
CA GLY A 192 -104.06 10.74 -16.63
C GLY A 192 -103.91 9.88 -15.36
N ILE A 193 -102.76 9.22 -15.20
CA ILE A 193 -102.49 8.32 -14.09
C ILE A 193 -101.66 9.08 -13.05
N PHE A 194 -102.24 9.35 -11.87
CA PHE A 194 -101.55 9.96 -10.74
C PHE A 194 -100.39 9.06 -10.26
#